data_AF-A0A4P9YTW7-F1
#
_entry.id   AF-A0A4P9YTW7-F1
#
_cell.length_a   1.000
_cell.length_b   1.000
_cell.length_c   1.000
_cell.angle_alpha   90.00
_cell.angle_beta   90.00
_cell.angle_gamma   90.00
#
_symmetry.space_group_name_H-M   'P 1'
#
loop_
_entity.id
_entity.type
_entity.pdbx_description
1 polymer ?
#
loop_
_entity_poly.entity_id
_entity_poly.type
_entity_poly.pdbx_seq_one_letter_code
_entity_poly.pdbx_strand_id
1 'polypeptide(L)'
;MYGYDATRHQRKPGHIEPEQGDEGDAGIPDATAIEAAKKQRAQRRKMADWKHSVLVGEEEDDAEAGTIQFLKGKQAASSMMQDMTVAGAALEEASEASDAEEFNAYETQLIDRAMAKSRSKQQVEQDHALLEKTRVLRDHTQTTLTALNKETQTCCDRFAFYEEFKVYIDNMADLIDVKIKTLEAMEERKRSILGMIADHTMQAWLGILSDGSMPAADDGVEQCEMATTDLEHIHKQSGMLLADVDGQYGSMEAVQERFNSWAQSYPDDYTTAYIDLCLPPVFDAYVRIALLAWRPFDGQSASKSCMAMPWFEAIEAAGYTEAKAVMATVLRKTVLPQVHFNAYLPYMDTHTQWLLDLIAWLKEYDIVPKRFVVGP
;
A
#
# COMPACT_ATOMS: atom_id res chain seq x y z
N MET A 1 38.02 27.80 11.93
CA MET A 1 36.92 28.27 11.06
C MET A 1 36.07 27.06 10.72
N TYR A 2 35.00 26.84 11.48
CA TYR A 2 34.05 25.76 11.22
C TYR A 2 32.78 26.39 10.66
N GLY A 3 32.41 26.04 9.43
CA GLY A 3 31.13 26.37 8.81
C GLY A 3 30.35 25.08 8.59
N TYR A 4 29.38 24.83 9.48
CA TYR A 4 28.37 23.79 9.34
C TYR A 4 27.23 24.34 8.48
N ASP A 5 26.88 23.62 7.40
CA ASP A 5 25.68 23.88 6.61
C ASP A 5 24.63 22.82 6.98
N ALA A 6 23.56 23.25 7.64
CA ALA A 6 22.43 22.42 8.05
C ALA A 6 21.13 23.19 7.78
N THR A 7 20.51 22.94 6.62
CA THR A 7 19.19 23.49 6.27
C THR A 7 18.07 22.61 6.83
N ARG A 8 17.68 22.92 8.06
CA ARG A 8 16.44 22.47 8.70
C ARG A 8 15.30 23.41 8.27
N HIS A 9 14.30 22.91 7.56
CA HIS A 9 13.08 23.66 7.24
C HIS A 9 12.26 23.94 8.51
N GLN A 10 12.23 25.21 8.94
CA GLN A 10 11.20 25.74 9.84
C GLN A 10 10.38 26.78 9.08
N ARG A 11 9.07 26.54 9.00
CA ARG A 11 8.07 27.44 8.41
C ARG A 11 7.93 28.69 9.30
N LYS A 12 8.09 29.87 8.71
CA LYS A 12 7.79 31.16 9.34
C LYS A 12 6.28 31.46 9.26
N PRO A 13 5.69 32.17 10.24
CA PRO A 13 4.33 32.68 10.17
C PRO A 13 4.26 33.86 9.19
N GLY A 14 3.32 33.80 8.25
CA GLY A 14 3.10 34.81 7.22
C GLY A 14 2.40 36.07 7.77
N HIS A 15 3.07 37.19 7.55
CA HIS A 15 2.54 38.55 7.63
C HIS A 15 1.85 38.85 6.29
N ILE A 16 0.59 39.31 6.31
CA ILE A 16 -0.21 39.61 5.12
C ILE A 16 -0.27 41.13 4.96
N GLU A 17 0.05 41.61 3.76
CA GLU A 17 -0.03 43.02 3.32
C GLU A 17 -1.48 43.52 3.27
N PRO A 18 -1.72 44.85 3.39
CA PRO A 18 -3.06 45.41 3.40
C PRO A 18 -3.57 45.67 1.99
N GLU A 19 -4.66 45.01 1.60
CA GLU A 19 -5.49 45.41 0.47
C GLU A 19 -6.48 46.50 0.88
N GLN A 20 -6.58 47.52 0.02
CA GLN A 20 -7.51 48.64 0.11
C GLN A 20 -8.96 48.15 -0.03
N GLY A 21 -9.82 48.56 0.89
CA GLY A 21 -11.25 48.25 0.86
C GLY A 21 -12.07 49.29 1.63
N ASP A 22 -12.67 50.19 0.86
CA ASP A 22 -13.97 50.86 1.04
C ASP A 22 -14.32 51.44 2.43
N GLU A 23 -14.35 52.77 2.52
CA GLU A 23 -14.96 53.54 3.61
C GLU A 23 -16.48 53.36 3.60
N GLY A 24 -16.96 52.30 4.24
CA GLY A 24 -18.37 52.08 4.58
C GLY A 24 -18.65 52.48 6.03
N ASP A 25 -19.37 53.59 6.19
CA ASP A 25 -19.97 54.13 7.42
C ASP A 25 -20.38 53.06 8.46
N ALA A 26 -19.58 52.89 9.51
CA ALA A 26 -19.87 52.02 10.64
C ALA A 26 -20.75 52.76 11.68
N GLY A 27 -21.97 53.10 11.27
CA GLY A 27 -23.03 53.49 12.19
C GLY A 27 -23.40 52.32 13.10
N ILE A 28 -23.46 52.57 14.41
CA ILE A 28 -23.92 51.59 15.41
C ILE A 28 -25.29 51.05 14.96
N PRO A 29 -25.47 49.73 14.76
CA PRO A 29 -26.70 49.17 14.22
C PRO A 29 -27.87 49.40 15.18
N ASP A 30 -29.02 49.79 14.61
CA ASP A 30 -30.27 50.09 15.32
C ASP A 30 -30.67 48.98 16.30
N ALA A 31 -31.27 49.36 17.43
CA ALA A 31 -31.60 48.46 18.55
C ALA A 31 -32.49 47.28 18.10
N THR A 32 -33.33 47.51 17.08
CA THR A 32 -34.19 46.49 16.47
C THR A 32 -33.38 45.41 15.72
N ALA A 33 -32.29 45.80 15.06
CA ALA A 33 -31.38 44.88 14.37
C ALA A 33 -30.58 44.02 15.37
N ILE A 34 -30.25 44.58 16.54
CA ILE A 34 -29.57 43.86 17.62
C ILE A 34 -30.50 42.80 18.24
N GLU A 35 -31.77 43.13 18.46
CA GLU A 35 -32.76 42.17 18.96
C GLU A 35 -33.08 41.06 17.94
N ALA A 36 -33.21 41.41 16.66
CA ALA A 36 -33.39 40.44 15.59
C ALA A 36 -32.20 39.47 15.48
N ALA A 37 -30.97 39.99 15.60
CA ALA A 37 -29.76 39.18 15.62
C ALA A 37 -29.69 38.26 16.87
N LYS A 38 -30.12 38.74 18.05
CA LYS A 38 -30.21 37.91 19.26
C LYS A 38 -31.23 36.79 19.11
N LYS A 39 -32.40 37.07 18.51
CA LYS A 39 -33.45 36.07 18.28
C LYS A 39 -33.01 35.00 17.28
N GLN A 40 -32.34 35.38 16.19
CA GLN A 40 -31.76 34.43 15.23
C GLN A 40 -30.65 33.58 15.85
N ARG A 41 -29.78 34.15 16.69
CA ARG A 41 -28.75 33.39 17.42
C ARG A 41 -29.37 32.42 18.42
N ALA A 42 -30.43 32.80 19.12
CA ALA A 42 -31.16 31.90 20.02
C ALA A 42 -31.85 30.75 19.26
N GLN A 43 -32.43 31.02 18.09
CA GLN A 43 -32.99 29.97 17.22
C GLN A 43 -31.91 29.03 16.67
N ARG A 44 -30.75 29.56 16.26
CA ARG A 44 -29.60 28.74 15.84
C ARG A 44 -29.03 27.90 16.97
N ARG A 45 -29.00 28.41 18.21
CA ARG A 45 -28.61 27.64 19.40
C ARG A 45 -29.59 26.50 19.68
N LYS A 46 -30.91 26.75 19.64
CA LYS A 46 -31.92 25.70 19.77
C LYS A 46 -31.84 24.64 18.67
N MET A 47 -31.55 25.06 17.44
CA MET A 47 -31.40 24.16 16.30
C MET A 47 -30.10 23.35 16.39
N ALA A 48 -29.03 23.92 16.94
CA ALA A 48 -27.77 23.23 17.22
C ALA A 48 -27.89 22.26 18.40
N ASP A 49 -28.58 22.63 19.47
CA ASP A 49 -28.95 21.74 20.60
C ASP A 49 -29.77 20.55 20.12
N TRP A 50 -30.79 20.81 19.28
CA TRP A 50 -31.58 19.73 18.68
C TRP A 50 -30.72 18.81 17.81
N LYS A 51 -29.80 19.38 17.02
CA LYS A 51 -28.89 18.59 16.18
C LYS A 51 -27.88 17.79 17.00
N HIS A 52 -27.41 18.32 18.13
CA HIS A 52 -26.49 17.66 19.05
C HIS A 52 -27.20 16.53 19.82
N SER A 53 -28.44 16.76 20.28
CA SER A 53 -29.28 15.76 20.94
C SER A 53 -29.67 14.60 20.02
N VAL A 54 -29.72 14.83 18.70
CA VAL A 54 -29.96 13.78 17.69
C VAL A 54 -28.69 13.03 17.30
N LEU A 55 -27.49 13.64 17.43
CA LEU A 55 -26.21 13.06 17.00
C LEU A 55 -25.42 12.39 18.12
N VAL A 56 -25.60 12.82 19.37
CA VAL A 56 -25.00 12.19 20.54
C VAL A 56 -26.15 11.66 21.36
N GLY A 57 -26.42 10.35 21.20
CA GLY A 57 -27.31 9.63 22.10
C GLY A 57 -26.64 9.56 23.47
N GLU A 58 -26.85 10.59 24.28
CA GLU A 58 -26.52 10.53 25.71
C GLU A 58 -27.63 9.69 26.37
N GLU A 59 -27.26 8.44 26.69
CA GLU A 59 -27.98 7.60 27.64
C GLU A 59 -27.84 8.22 29.03
N GLU A 60 -28.75 9.12 29.40
CA GLU A 60 -29.02 9.42 30.81
C GLU A 60 -30.19 8.55 31.27
N ASP A 61 -29.82 7.48 31.99
CA ASP A 61 -30.67 6.69 32.85
C ASP A 61 -31.20 7.58 34.00
N ASP A 62 -32.38 8.17 33.81
CA ASP A 62 -33.31 8.45 34.91
C ASP A 62 -34.75 8.40 34.39
N ALA A 63 -35.34 7.22 34.57
CA ALA A 63 -36.75 6.91 34.75
C ALA A 63 -37.80 7.96 34.33
N GLU A 64 -38.19 7.92 33.05
CA GLU A 64 -39.62 7.86 32.70
C GLU A 64 -39.76 7.19 31.33
N ALA A 65 -40.14 5.91 31.35
CA ALA A 65 -40.34 5.11 30.17
C ALA A 65 -41.46 5.72 29.30
N GLY A 66 -41.07 6.57 28.34
CA GLY A 66 -41.87 6.98 27.19
C GLY A 66 -42.14 5.78 26.29
N THR A 67 -43.02 4.90 26.76
CA THR A 67 -43.61 3.82 25.98
C THR A 67 -44.16 4.43 24.69
N ILE A 68 -43.61 4.01 23.55
CA ILE A 68 -44.22 4.20 22.24
C ILE A 68 -45.61 3.57 22.32
N GLN A 69 -46.64 4.39 22.56
CA GLN A 69 -48.05 3.98 22.55
C GLN A 69 -48.51 3.78 21.10
N PHE A 70 -47.92 2.80 20.42
CA PHE A 70 -48.56 2.13 19.31
C PHE A 70 -49.34 0.96 19.92
N LEU A 71 -50.67 0.97 19.77
CA LEU A 71 -51.63 -0.06 20.24
C LEU A 71 -52.03 -0.03 21.73
N LYS A 72 -52.76 1.01 22.15
CA LYS A 72 -53.82 0.85 23.17
C LYS A 72 -54.99 1.80 22.93
N GLY A 73 -55.68 1.58 21.80
CA GLY A 73 -56.99 2.15 21.48
C GLY A 73 -58.05 1.05 21.39
N LYS A 74 -58.18 0.24 22.44
CA LYS A 74 -59.29 -0.72 22.63
C LYS A 74 -59.70 -0.59 24.09
N GLN A 75 -60.96 -0.21 24.30
CA GLN A 75 -61.67 0.09 25.56
C GLN A 75 -61.74 1.60 25.91
N ALA A 76 -62.98 2.09 25.97
CA ALA A 76 -63.47 3.48 26.02
C ALA A 76 -63.32 4.25 24.68
N ALA A 77 -64.35 4.51 23.88
CA ALA A 77 -65.74 4.80 24.20
C ALA A 77 -66.72 3.94 23.37
N SER A 78 -67.12 2.82 23.96
CA SER A 78 -68.52 2.39 23.92
C SER A 78 -69.28 3.38 24.78
N SER A 79 -69.71 4.50 24.17
CA SER A 79 -70.56 5.54 24.77
C SER A 79 -71.20 6.37 23.66
N MET A 80 -71.70 5.70 22.63
CA MET A 80 -72.49 6.30 21.54
C MET A 80 -73.46 5.25 21.00
N MET A 81 -74.14 4.55 21.91
CA MET A 81 -75.27 3.68 21.60
C MET A 81 -76.02 3.33 22.89
N GLN A 82 -76.43 4.36 23.65
CA GLN A 82 -77.33 4.22 24.78
C GLN A 82 -77.96 5.59 25.06
N ASP A 83 -78.81 6.01 24.14
CA ASP A 83 -79.94 6.91 24.38
C ASP A 83 -80.99 6.59 23.31
N MET A 84 -81.47 5.35 23.39
CA MET A 84 -82.70 4.91 22.74
C MET A 84 -83.48 4.24 23.86
N THR A 85 -84.68 4.74 24.14
CA THR A 85 -85.58 4.37 25.26
C THR A 85 -85.30 5.04 26.62
N VAL A 86 -85.80 6.26 26.83
CA VAL A 86 -86.99 6.59 27.66
C VAL A 86 -87.17 8.12 27.60
N ALA A 87 -88.11 8.57 26.76
CA ALA A 87 -88.80 9.85 26.93
C ALA A 87 -90.12 9.76 26.14
N GLY A 88 -91.00 8.87 26.60
CA GLY A 88 -92.42 9.04 26.36
C GLY A 88 -92.93 10.15 27.27
N ALA A 89 -93.70 11.06 26.68
CA ALA A 89 -94.51 12.11 27.30
C ALA A 89 -93.82 13.43 27.68
N ALA A 90 -93.76 14.34 26.71
CA ALA A 90 -94.36 15.66 26.86
C ALA A 90 -94.72 16.19 25.47
N LEU A 91 -96.04 16.27 25.22
CA LEU A 91 -96.62 16.88 24.04
C LEU A 91 -96.33 18.39 24.01
N GLU A 92 -96.26 18.88 22.77
CA GLU A 92 -96.75 20.17 22.29
C GLU A 92 -96.19 21.44 22.94
N GLU A 93 -95.22 22.03 22.24
CA GLU A 93 -95.46 23.38 21.71
C GLU A 93 -94.83 23.48 20.32
N ALA A 94 -95.70 23.42 19.31
CA ALA A 94 -95.35 23.60 17.91
C ALA A 94 -94.89 25.05 17.69
N SER A 95 -93.61 25.24 17.44
CA SER A 95 -93.09 26.40 16.73
C SER A 95 -92.76 25.94 15.33
N GLU A 96 -93.56 26.39 14.36
CA GLU A 96 -93.40 26.17 12.92
C GLU A 96 -92.02 26.67 12.44
N ALA A 97 -91.01 25.82 12.58
CA ALA A 97 -89.76 25.87 11.84
C ALA A 97 -89.83 24.72 10.84
N SER A 98 -89.77 25.06 9.55
CA SER A 98 -90.12 24.22 8.41
C SER A 98 -89.40 22.86 8.41
N ASP A 99 -90.09 21.77 8.03
CA ASP A 99 -89.49 20.46 7.67
C ASP A 99 -88.30 20.57 6.69
N ALA A 100 -88.20 21.70 5.98
CA ALA A 100 -87.06 22.05 5.13
C ALA A 100 -85.78 22.36 5.92
N GLU A 101 -85.85 22.90 7.15
CA GLU A 101 -84.67 23.29 7.94
C GLU A 101 -83.96 22.06 8.53
N GLU A 102 -84.70 21.05 8.97
CA GLU A 102 -84.15 19.79 9.50
C GLU A 102 -83.55 18.92 8.38
N PHE A 103 -84.20 18.90 7.21
CA PHE A 103 -83.67 18.24 6.00
C PHE A 103 -82.38 18.92 5.51
N ASN A 104 -82.33 20.26 5.54
CA ASN A 104 -81.16 21.05 5.13
C ASN A 104 -80.00 20.93 6.15
N ALA A 105 -80.29 20.74 7.44
CA ALA A 105 -79.29 20.45 8.48
C ALA A 105 -78.63 19.07 8.30
N TYR A 106 -79.40 18.04 7.90
CA TYR A 106 -78.87 16.72 7.59
C TYR A 106 -78.02 16.73 6.31
N GLU A 107 -78.49 17.44 5.27
CA GLU A 107 -77.78 17.58 4.00
C GLU A 107 -76.43 18.30 4.18
N THR A 108 -76.40 19.36 5.01
CA THR A 108 -75.16 20.05 5.38
C THR A 108 -74.20 19.18 6.21
N GLN A 109 -74.69 18.40 7.19
CA GLN A 109 -73.83 17.44 7.91
C GLN A 109 -73.22 16.37 6.99
N LEU A 110 -73.97 15.90 6.01
CA LEU A 110 -73.49 14.90 5.05
C LEU A 110 -72.38 15.49 4.16
N ILE A 111 -72.56 16.74 3.72
CA ILE A 111 -71.56 17.51 2.98
C ILE A 111 -70.31 17.73 3.85
N ASP A 112 -70.45 18.15 5.10
CA ASP A 112 -69.31 18.35 6.00
C ASP A 112 -68.53 17.07 6.26
N ARG A 113 -69.22 15.94 6.43
CA ARG A 113 -68.59 14.62 6.58
C ARG A 113 -67.87 14.18 5.31
N ALA A 114 -68.47 14.43 4.13
CA ALA A 114 -67.85 14.16 2.84
C ALA A 114 -66.61 15.05 2.61
N MET A 115 -66.70 16.33 2.98
CA MET A 115 -65.60 17.29 2.89
C MET A 115 -64.47 16.97 3.87
N ALA A 116 -64.78 16.57 5.10
CA ALA A 116 -63.80 16.10 6.08
C ALA A 116 -63.09 14.84 5.60
N LYS A 117 -63.82 13.88 5.01
CA LYS A 117 -63.24 12.68 4.41
C LYS A 117 -62.36 13.00 3.19
N SER A 118 -62.76 13.97 2.36
CA SER A 118 -61.97 14.45 1.23
C SER A 118 -60.67 15.13 1.67
N ARG A 119 -60.75 16.02 2.68
CA ARG A 119 -59.58 16.67 3.30
C ARG A 119 -58.62 15.65 3.93
N SER A 120 -59.15 14.66 4.66
CA SER A 120 -58.36 13.57 5.24
C SER A 120 -57.67 12.74 4.16
N LYS A 121 -58.37 12.40 3.06
CA LYS A 121 -57.78 11.68 1.93
C LYS A 121 -56.66 12.49 1.25
N GLN A 122 -56.90 13.78 1.03
CA GLN A 122 -55.93 14.69 0.44
C GLN A 122 -54.68 14.84 1.31
N GLN A 123 -54.84 14.88 2.64
CA GLN A 123 -53.72 14.90 3.58
C GLN A 123 -52.88 13.62 3.48
N VAL A 124 -53.52 12.43 3.44
CA VAL A 124 -52.82 11.15 3.31
C VAL A 124 -52.06 11.05 1.98
N GLU A 125 -52.62 11.55 0.88
CA GLU A 125 -51.93 11.60 -0.42
C GLU A 125 -50.70 12.52 -0.39
N GLN A 126 -50.79 13.67 0.28
CA GLN A 126 -49.64 14.57 0.46
C GLN A 126 -48.55 13.94 1.33
N ASP A 127 -48.94 13.30 2.43
CA ASP A 127 -48.01 12.61 3.33
C ASP A 127 -47.32 11.44 2.62
N HIS A 128 -48.06 10.67 1.81
CA HIS A 128 -47.51 9.60 0.98
C HIS A 128 -46.53 10.13 -0.06
N ALA A 129 -46.85 11.24 -0.74
CA ALA A 129 -45.94 11.87 -1.71
C ALA A 129 -44.65 12.38 -1.04
N LEU A 130 -44.76 12.94 0.18
CA LEU A 130 -43.60 13.38 0.97
C LEU A 130 -42.73 12.21 1.42
N LEU A 131 -43.35 11.12 1.90
CA LEU A 131 -42.65 9.91 2.30
C LEU A 131 -41.93 9.27 1.11
N GLU A 132 -42.56 9.22 -0.06
CA GLU A 132 -41.93 8.69 -1.27
C GLU A 132 -40.74 9.55 -1.71
N LYS A 133 -40.87 10.89 -1.66
CA LYS A 133 -39.74 11.79 -1.92
C LYS A 133 -38.58 11.57 -0.93
N THR A 134 -38.89 11.34 0.34
CA THR A 134 -37.91 11.10 1.40
C THR A 134 -37.26 9.72 1.24
N ARG A 135 -38.03 8.72 0.81
CA ARG A 135 -37.54 7.38 0.47
C ARG A 135 -36.54 7.43 -0.67
N VAL A 136 -36.87 8.09 -1.78
CA VAL A 136 -35.97 8.24 -2.93
C VAL A 136 -34.67 8.95 -2.53
N LEU A 137 -34.76 10.01 -1.73
CA LEU A 137 -33.58 10.70 -1.19
C LEU A 137 -32.73 9.78 -0.31
N ARG A 138 -33.36 9.02 0.60
CA ARG A 138 -32.68 8.05 1.46
C ARG A 138 -31.97 6.99 0.63
N ASP A 139 -32.66 6.39 -0.33
CA ASP A 139 -32.11 5.34 -1.19
C ASP A 139 -30.93 5.88 -2.02
N HIS A 140 -31.03 7.11 -2.53
CA HIS A 140 -29.92 7.79 -3.19
C HIS A 140 -28.73 7.98 -2.24
N THR A 141 -28.95 8.51 -1.02
CA THR A 141 -27.87 8.68 -0.03
C THR A 141 -27.26 7.36 0.43
N GLN A 142 -28.06 6.30 0.53
CA GLN A 142 -27.59 4.96 0.87
C GLN A 142 -26.67 4.44 -0.23
N THR A 143 -27.05 4.65 -1.50
CA THR A 143 -26.27 4.22 -2.67
C THR A 143 -24.96 5.00 -2.78
N THR A 144 -24.96 6.30 -2.49
CA THR A 144 -23.72 7.09 -2.48
C THR A 144 -22.80 6.72 -1.32
N LEU A 145 -23.36 6.45 -0.13
CA LEU A 145 -22.58 5.97 1.02
C LEU A 145 -21.92 4.62 0.74
N THR A 146 -22.64 3.67 0.13
CA THR A 146 -22.04 2.37 -0.21
C THR A 146 -20.95 2.50 -1.28
N ALA A 147 -21.13 3.39 -2.26
CA ALA A 147 -20.11 3.70 -3.27
C ALA A 147 -18.85 4.32 -2.64
N LEU A 148 -19.00 5.37 -1.82
CA LEU A 148 -17.90 6.02 -1.10
C LEU A 148 -17.19 5.07 -0.14
N ASN A 149 -17.94 4.20 0.55
CA ASN A 149 -17.35 3.20 1.43
C ASN A 149 -16.50 2.18 0.65
N LYS A 150 -16.97 1.75 -0.52
CA LYS A 150 -16.19 0.87 -1.40
C LYS A 150 -14.92 1.55 -1.90
N GLU A 151 -15.01 2.80 -2.33
CA GLU A 151 -13.85 3.59 -2.78
C GLU A 151 -12.84 3.81 -1.64
N THR A 152 -13.33 4.09 -0.43
CA THR A 152 -12.50 4.20 0.76
C THR A 152 -11.77 2.89 1.05
N GLN A 153 -12.47 1.75 0.96
CA GLN A 153 -11.83 0.44 1.16
C GLN A 153 -10.73 0.19 0.12
N THR A 154 -11.00 0.44 -1.17
CA THR A 154 -9.97 0.32 -2.21
C THR A 154 -8.77 1.23 -1.93
N CYS A 155 -8.99 2.45 -1.44
CA CYS A 155 -7.92 3.37 -1.06
C CYS A 155 -7.10 2.84 0.13
N CYS A 156 -7.77 2.27 1.14
CA CYS A 156 -7.13 1.64 2.29
C CYS A 156 -6.29 0.42 1.88
N ASP A 157 -6.82 -0.46 1.03
CA ASP A 157 -6.10 -1.64 0.54
C ASP A 157 -4.85 -1.24 -0.24
N ARG A 158 -4.97 -0.20 -1.08
CA ARG A 158 -3.84 0.36 -1.83
C ARG A 158 -2.80 1.00 -0.91
N PHE A 159 -3.24 1.75 0.11
CA PHE A 159 -2.32 2.32 1.09
C PHE A 159 -1.57 1.24 1.87
N ALA A 160 -2.27 0.19 2.31
CA ALA A 160 -1.68 -0.93 3.01
C ALA A 160 -0.61 -1.63 2.15
N PHE A 161 -0.87 -1.83 0.86
CA PHE A 161 0.13 -2.35 -0.07
C PHE A 161 1.40 -1.48 -0.12
N TYR A 162 1.27 -0.16 -0.37
CA TYR A 162 2.44 0.72 -0.47
C TYR A 162 3.20 0.84 0.86
N GLU A 163 2.49 0.84 1.99
CA GLU A 163 3.11 0.86 3.32
C GLU A 163 3.89 -0.43 3.59
N GLU A 164 3.27 -1.58 3.35
CA GLU A 164 3.91 -2.89 3.52
C GLU A 164 5.11 -3.06 2.58
N PHE A 165 4.95 -2.69 1.30
CA PHE A 165 6.00 -2.71 0.31
C PHE A 165 7.18 -1.83 0.73
N LYS A 166 6.90 -0.58 1.15
CA LYS A 166 7.93 0.35 1.58
C LYS A 166 8.70 -0.17 2.78
N VAL A 167 8.00 -0.61 3.83
CA VAL A 167 8.64 -1.16 5.04
C VAL A 167 9.52 -2.35 4.68
N TYR A 168 9.04 -3.23 3.79
CA TYR A 168 9.82 -4.38 3.36
C TYR A 168 11.09 -3.99 2.62
N ILE A 169 11.02 -3.03 1.69
CA ILE A 169 12.19 -2.53 0.95
C ILE A 169 13.16 -1.80 1.87
N ASP A 170 12.68 -0.98 2.81
CA ASP A 170 13.52 -0.29 3.78
C ASP A 170 14.32 -1.30 4.63
N ASN A 171 13.64 -2.33 5.16
CA ASN A 171 14.30 -3.42 5.89
C ASN A 171 15.32 -4.17 5.02
N MET A 172 15.00 -4.40 3.74
CA MET A 172 15.90 -5.05 2.79
C MET A 172 17.12 -4.20 2.47
N ALA A 173 16.94 -2.88 2.31
CA ALA A 173 18.03 -1.94 2.09
C ALA A 173 18.97 -1.90 3.30
N ASP A 174 18.42 -1.80 4.51
CA ASP A 174 19.20 -1.86 5.76
C ASP A 174 19.97 -3.17 5.89
N LEU A 175 19.33 -4.29 5.55
CA LEU A 175 19.98 -5.60 5.53
C LEU A 175 21.17 -5.63 4.55
N ILE A 176 20.95 -5.20 3.31
CA ILE A 176 22.00 -5.14 2.29
C ILE A 176 23.13 -4.22 2.78
N ASP A 177 22.84 -3.05 3.33
CA ASP A 177 23.85 -2.09 3.79
C ASP A 177 24.71 -2.62 4.95
N VAL A 178 24.14 -3.47 5.81
CA VAL A 178 24.89 -4.17 6.85
C VAL A 178 25.75 -5.28 6.25
N LYS A 179 25.16 -6.13 5.40
CA LYS A 179 25.83 -7.33 4.86
C LYS A 179 26.80 -7.02 3.74
N ILE A 180 26.67 -5.90 3.03
CA ILE A 180 27.55 -5.50 1.92
C ILE A 180 28.98 -5.28 2.40
N LYS A 181 29.17 -4.71 3.60
CA LYS A 181 30.51 -4.51 4.17
C LYS A 181 31.22 -5.82 4.45
N THR A 182 30.48 -6.80 5.01
CA THR A 182 31.02 -8.14 5.25
C THR A 182 31.26 -8.89 3.95
N LEU A 183 30.38 -8.74 2.96
CA LEU A 183 30.52 -9.33 1.63
C LEU A 183 31.74 -8.79 0.90
N GLU A 184 31.93 -7.47 0.87
CA GLU A 184 33.10 -6.80 0.27
C GLU A 184 34.41 -7.25 0.93
N ALA A 185 34.44 -7.39 2.26
CA ALA A 185 35.61 -7.90 2.98
C ALA A 185 35.94 -9.35 2.57
N MET A 186 34.92 -10.20 2.39
CA MET A 186 35.11 -11.58 1.94
C MET A 186 35.56 -11.64 0.47
N GLU A 187 34.98 -10.81 -0.39
CA GLU A 187 35.39 -10.69 -1.80
C GLU A 187 36.83 -10.20 -1.93
N GLU A 188 37.23 -9.22 -1.13
CA GLU A 188 38.62 -8.73 -1.10
C GLU A 188 39.58 -9.81 -0.60
N ARG A 189 39.22 -10.55 0.45
CA ARG A 189 40.03 -11.68 0.93
C ARG A 189 40.18 -12.75 -0.15
N LYS A 190 39.08 -13.13 -0.81
CA LYS A 190 39.09 -14.09 -1.94
C LYS A 190 39.99 -13.59 -3.07
N ARG A 191 39.86 -12.33 -3.47
CA ARG A 191 40.67 -11.69 -4.51
C ARG A 191 42.15 -11.70 -4.16
N SER A 192 42.50 -11.39 -2.92
CA SER A 192 43.88 -11.44 -2.42
C SER A 192 44.45 -12.86 -2.52
N ILE A 193 43.71 -13.88 -2.08
CA ILE A 193 44.17 -15.27 -2.13
C ILE A 193 44.35 -15.74 -3.58
N LEU A 194 43.37 -15.47 -4.45
CA LEU A 194 43.47 -15.82 -5.87
C LEU A 194 44.61 -15.08 -6.58
N GLY A 195 44.85 -13.81 -6.21
CA GLY A 195 46.00 -13.04 -6.69
C GLY A 195 47.33 -13.68 -6.28
N MET A 196 47.48 -14.04 -5.01
CA MET A 196 48.67 -14.74 -4.51
C MET A 196 48.92 -16.07 -5.22
N ILE A 197 47.87 -16.89 -5.43
CA ILE A 197 47.98 -18.14 -6.18
C ILE A 197 48.45 -17.85 -7.61
N ALA A 198 47.82 -16.90 -8.30
CA ALA A 198 48.19 -16.55 -9.68
C ALA A 198 49.64 -16.05 -9.77
N ASP A 199 50.06 -15.14 -8.87
CA ASP A 199 51.42 -14.61 -8.85
C ASP A 199 52.45 -15.70 -8.58
N HIS A 200 52.19 -16.59 -7.62
CA HIS A 200 53.05 -17.73 -7.34
C HIS A 200 53.15 -18.66 -8.55
N THR A 201 52.02 -19.00 -9.19
CA THR A 201 52.03 -19.85 -10.40
C THR A 201 52.78 -19.18 -11.56
N MET A 202 52.61 -17.88 -11.76
CA MET A 202 53.34 -17.11 -12.77
C MET A 202 54.85 -17.11 -12.48
N GLN A 203 55.26 -16.86 -11.24
CA GLN A 203 56.66 -16.88 -10.83
C GLN A 203 57.28 -18.26 -11.02
N ALA A 204 56.58 -19.32 -10.65
CA ALA A 204 57.01 -20.70 -10.89
C ALA A 204 57.20 -20.97 -12.39
N TRP A 205 56.25 -20.57 -13.23
CA TRP A 205 56.36 -20.70 -14.70
C TRP A 205 57.55 -19.92 -15.27
N LEU A 206 57.76 -18.68 -14.83
CA LEU A 206 58.88 -17.84 -15.27
C LEU A 206 60.24 -18.41 -14.83
N GLY A 207 60.32 -18.98 -13.63
CA GLY A 207 61.53 -19.66 -13.15
C GLY A 207 61.92 -20.84 -14.05
N ILE A 208 60.97 -21.72 -14.34
CA ILE A 208 61.16 -22.87 -15.23
C ILE A 208 61.68 -22.43 -16.61
N LEU A 209 61.13 -21.34 -17.16
CA LEU A 209 61.53 -20.80 -18.46
C LEU A 209 62.89 -20.10 -18.43
N SER A 210 63.27 -19.47 -17.32
CA SER A 210 64.46 -18.62 -17.22
C SER A 210 65.75 -19.39 -16.96
N ASP A 211 65.76 -20.33 -16.00
CA ASP A 211 66.98 -21.04 -15.60
C ASP A 211 66.82 -22.56 -15.51
N GLY A 212 65.62 -23.09 -15.79
CA GLY A 212 65.33 -24.52 -15.65
C GLY A 212 65.25 -25.00 -14.20
N SER A 213 65.29 -24.08 -13.23
CA SER A 213 65.08 -24.37 -11.82
C SER A 213 63.63 -24.78 -11.62
N MET A 214 63.42 -26.02 -11.21
CA MET A 214 62.11 -26.43 -10.70
C MET A 214 61.86 -25.72 -9.38
N PRO A 215 60.67 -25.13 -9.16
CA PRO A 215 60.30 -24.64 -7.84
C PRO A 215 60.53 -25.74 -6.80
N ALA A 216 61.08 -25.37 -5.64
CA ALA A 216 61.21 -26.29 -4.52
C ALA A 216 59.82 -26.88 -4.21
N ALA A 217 59.68 -28.20 -4.36
CA ALA A 217 58.39 -28.86 -4.27
C ALA A 217 57.72 -28.74 -2.90
N ASP A 218 58.46 -28.36 -1.87
CA ASP A 218 58.00 -28.27 -0.48
C ASP A 218 57.26 -26.95 -0.20
N ASP A 219 57.90 -25.81 -0.49
CA ASP A 219 57.35 -24.47 -0.20
C ASP A 219 56.07 -24.15 -1.01
N GLY A 220 55.99 -24.64 -2.26
CA GLY A 220 54.86 -24.39 -3.15
C GLY A 220 53.61 -25.22 -2.82
N VAL A 221 53.78 -26.37 -2.15
CA VAL A 221 52.67 -27.25 -1.76
C VAL A 221 52.01 -26.73 -0.49
N GLU A 222 52.79 -26.34 0.52
CA GLU A 222 52.28 -25.80 1.78
C GLU A 222 51.49 -24.50 1.58
N GLN A 223 51.99 -23.58 0.75
CA GLN A 223 51.27 -22.33 0.43
C GLN A 223 49.98 -22.56 -0.36
N CYS A 224 49.94 -23.57 -1.24
CA CYS A 224 48.74 -23.93 -1.97
C CYS A 224 47.68 -24.54 -1.02
N GLU A 225 48.08 -25.42 -0.10
CA GLU A 225 47.19 -25.99 0.92
C GLU A 225 46.62 -24.92 1.87
N MET A 226 47.45 -23.96 2.30
CA MET A 226 46.95 -22.83 3.09
C MET A 226 45.93 -21.99 2.32
N ALA A 227 46.20 -21.68 1.05
CA ALA A 227 45.30 -20.90 0.22
C ALA A 227 43.96 -21.62 -0.06
N THR A 228 43.96 -22.94 -0.24
CA THR A 228 42.73 -23.72 -0.42
C THR A 228 41.89 -23.75 0.85
N THR A 229 42.50 -23.96 2.02
CA THR A 229 41.79 -23.94 3.32
C THR A 229 41.19 -22.57 3.63
N ASP A 230 41.90 -21.48 3.33
CA ASP A 230 41.38 -20.12 3.48
C ASP A 230 40.17 -19.86 2.58
N LEU A 231 40.19 -20.34 1.33
CA LEU A 231 39.05 -20.20 0.43
C LEU A 231 37.86 -21.10 0.84
N GLU A 232 38.09 -22.28 1.42
CA GLU A 232 37.03 -23.10 2.01
C GLU A 232 36.39 -22.42 3.23
N HIS A 233 37.20 -21.73 4.04
CA HIS A 233 36.70 -20.92 5.14
C HIS A 233 35.78 -19.80 4.64
N ILE A 234 36.17 -19.10 3.57
CA ILE A 234 35.31 -18.08 2.92
C ILE A 234 33.99 -18.70 2.43
N HIS A 235 34.04 -19.87 1.78
CA HIS A 235 32.83 -20.58 1.33
C HIS A 235 31.90 -20.92 2.50
N LYS A 236 32.45 -21.41 3.62
CA LYS A 236 31.67 -21.72 4.82
C LYS A 236 31.05 -20.47 5.43
N GLN A 237 31.82 -19.39 5.52
CA GLN A 237 31.33 -18.10 6.01
C GLN A 237 30.22 -17.53 5.12
N SER A 238 30.29 -17.71 3.80
CA SER A 238 29.28 -17.17 2.88
C SER A 238 27.94 -17.88 3.06
N GLY A 239 27.96 -19.19 3.33
CA GLY A 239 26.75 -19.95 3.66
C GLY A 239 26.10 -19.56 5.00
N MET A 240 26.85 -18.93 5.90
CA MET A 240 26.36 -18.45 7.19
C MET A 240 26.01 -16.95 7.18
N LEU A 241 26.28 -16.24 6.09
CA LEU A 241 26.17 -14.78 6.03
C LEU A 241 24.75 -14.27 6.29
N LEU A 242 23.75 -15.04 5.87
CA LEU A 242 22.32 -14.71 6.02
C LEU A 242 21.62 -15.57 7.09
N ALA A 243 22.35 -16.37 7.88
CA ALA A 243 21.75 -17.31 8.83
C ALA A 243 21.06 -16.62 10.02
N ASP A 244 21.44 -15.37 10.31
CA ASP A 244 20.88 -14.49 11.34
C ASP A 244 19.74 -13.60 10.83
N VAL A 245 19.40 -13.72 9.55
CA VAL A 245 18.39 -12.89 8.88
C VAL A 245 17.03 -13.56 8.95
N ASP A 246 15.97 -12.75 8.99
CA ASP A 246 14.60 -13.25 8.92
C ASP A 246 14.37 -14.11 7.66
N GLY A 247 13.59 -15.18 7.78
CA GLY A 247 13.35 -16.14 6.71
C GLY A 247 12.81 -15.50 5.42
N GLN A 248 12.08 -14.39 5.52
CA GLN A 248 11.56 -13.67 4.35
C GLN A 248 12.65 -13.00 3.49
N TYR A 249 13.85 -12.79 4.04
CA TYR A 249 15.02 -12.23 3.34
C TYR A 249 16.21 -13.21 3.26
N GLY A 250 16.13 -14.37 3.90
CA GLY A 250 17.24 -15.32 4.03
C GLY A 250 17.66 -16.00 2.73
N SER A 251 16.80 -15.98 1.69
CA SER A 251 17.11 -16.54 0.38
C SER A 251 16.54 -15.69 -0.75
N MET A 252 17.15 -15.79 -1.93
CA MET A 252 16.66 -15.11 -3.12
C MET A 252 15.25 -15.59 -3.53
N GLU A 253 14.96 -16.88 -3.32
CA GLU A 253 13.65 -17.49 -3.59
C GLU A 253 12.55 -16.91 -2.70
N ALA A 254 12.82 -16.74 -1.38
CA ALA A 254 11.86 -16.14 -0.45
C ALA A 254 11.50 -14.71 -0.85
N VAL A 255 12.52 -13.94 -1.24
CA VAL A 255 12.33 -12.58 -1.74
C VAL A 255 11.49 -12.57 -3.02
N GLN A 256 11.81 -13.45 -3.98
CA GLN A 256 11.04 -13.57 -5.23
C GLN A 256 9.58 -13.97 -5.00
N GLU A 257 9.33 -14.93 -4.12
CA GLU A 257 7.96 -15.34 -3.76
C GLU A 257 7.16 -14.16 -3.21
N ARG A 258 7.79 -13.32 -2.37
CA ARG A 258 7.17 -12.12 -1.84
C ARG A 258 6.80 -11.12 -2.93
N PHE A 259 7.73 -10.79 -3.83
CA PHE A 259 7.44 -9.91 -4.97
C PHE A 259 6.34 -10.48 -5.88
N ASN A 260 6.37 -11.78 -6.15
CA ASN A 260 5.34 -12.44 -6.96
C ASN A 260 3.96 -12.41 -6.28
N SER A 261 3.90 -12.53 -4.96
CA SER A 261 2.65 -12.44 -4.20
C SER A 261 1.99 -11.06 -4.34
N TRP A 262 2.79 -9.99 -4.33
CA TRP A 262 2.30 -8.63 -4.56
C TRP A 262 1.91 -8.40 -6.02
N ALA A 263 2.66 -8.94 -6.97
CA ALA A 263 2.31 -8.85 -8.39
C ALA A 263 0.94 -9.49 -8.70
N GLN A 264 0.59 -10.57 -7.99
CA GLN A 264 -0.72 -11.23 -8.11
C GLN A 264 -1.83 -10.49 -7.37
N SER A 265 -1.53 -9.96 -6.18
CA SER A 265 -2.55 -9.34 -5.31
C SER A 265 -2.89 -7.91 -5.73
N TYR A 266 -1.92 -7.17 -6.28
CA TYR A 266 -2.05 -5.76 -6.63
C TYR A 266 -1.42 -5.42 -8.01
N PRO A 267 -1.92 -5.96 -9.14
CA PRO A 267 -1.24 -5.84 -10.44
C PRO A 267 -1.04 -4.38 -10.91
N ASP A 268 -2.07 -3.55 -10.77
CA ASP A 268 -2.05 -2.15 -11.23
C ASP A 268 -1.08 -1.30 -10.38
N ASP A 269 -1.09 -1.49 -9.06
CA ASP A 269 -0.21 -0.78 -8.14
C ASP A 269 1.24 -1.29 -8.21
N TYR A 270 1.44 -2.58 -8.47
CA TYR A 270 2.76 -3.18 -8.64
C TYR A 270 3.55 -2.53 -9.77
N THR A 271 2.90 -2.32 -10.93
CA THR A 271 3.53 -1.63 -12.07
C THR A 271 3.78 -0.15 -11.77
N THR A 272 2.86 0.50 -11.07
CA THR A 272 2.97 1.92 -10.68
C THR A 272 4.08 2.16 -9.64
N ALA A 273 4.40 1.15 -8.83
CA ALA A 273 5.46 1.21 -7.82
C ALA A 273 6.89 1.11 -8.38
N TYR A 274 7.07 0.94 -9.70
CA TYR A 274 8.37 0.80 -10.36
C TYR A 274 9.26 -0.31 -9.79
N ILE A 275 8.66 -1.43 -9.40
CA ILE A 275 9.34 -2.53 -8.71
C ILE A 275 10.47 -3.13 -9.53
N ASP A 276 10.35 -3.11 -10.86
CA ASP A 276 11.38 -3.54 -11.80
C ASP A 276 12.73 -2.83 -11.59
N LEU A 277 12.72 -1.61 -11.03
CA LEU A 277 13.96 -0.86 -10.70
C LEU A 277 14.60 -1.29 -9.37
N CYS A 278 13.82 -1.90 -8.46
CA CYS A 278 14.29 -2.33 -7.13
C CYS A 278 14.91 -3.73 -7.16
N LEU A 279 14.49 -4.58 -8.10
CA LEU A 279 14.94 -5.97 -8.18
C LEU A 279 16.44 -6.14 -8.52
N PRO A 280 17.04 -5.39 -9.47
CA PRO A 280 18.44 -5.60 -9.82
C PRO A 280 19.40 -5.40 -8.63
N PRO A 281 19.33 -4.30 -7.85
CA PRO A 281 20.17 -4.13 -6.67
C PRO A 281 19.96 -5.21 -5.60
N VAL A 282 18.72 -5.68 -5.43
CA VAL A 282 18.39 -6.72 -4.47
C VAL A 282 19.03 -8.06 -4.87
N PHE A 283 18.87 -8.46 -6.13
CA PHE A 283 19.46 -9.71 -6.62
C PHE A 283 20.98 -9.66 -6.74
N ASP A 284 21.56 -8.49 -7.02
CA ASP A 284 23.01 -8.26 -7.03
C ASP A 284 23.67 -8.82 -5.76
N ALA A 285 23.11 -8.53 -4.58
CA ALA A 285 23.62 -8.99 -3.29
C ALA A 285 23.63 -10.53 -3.19
N TYR A 286 22.53 -11.20 -3.52
CA TYR A 286 22.44 -12.67 -3.46
C TYR A 286 23.36 -13.35 -4.47
N VAL A 287 23.45 -12.81 -5.69
CA VAL A 287 24.34 -13.34 -6.73
C VAL A 287 25.78 -13.20 -6.28
N ARG A 288 26.19 -12.05 -5.73
CA ARG A 288 27.56 -11.87 -5.19
C ARG A 288 27.89 -12.86 -4.09
N ILE A 289 26.95 -13.14 -3.18
CA ILE A 289 27.12 -14.18 -2.14
C ILE A 289 27.32 -15.56 -2.79
N ALA A 290 26.51 -15.93 -3.77
CA ALA A 290 26.65 -17.20 -4.49
C ALA A 290 28.00 -17.31 -5.23
N LEU A 291 28.47 -16.20 -5.81
CA LEU A 291 29.75 -16.13 -6.53
C LEU A 291 30.97 -16.21 -5.60
N LEU A 292 30.85 -16.01 -4.28
CA LEU A 292 31.97 -16.24 -3.35
C LEU A 292 32.45 -17.69 -3.40
N ALA A 293 31.53 -18.64 -3.50
CA ALA A 293 31.80 -20.06 -3.64
C ALA A 293 32.33 -20.45 -5.03
N TRP A 294 32.15 -19.60 -6.04
CA TRP A 294 32.43 -19.92 -7.43
C TRP A 294 33.90 -19.70 -7.80
N ARG A 295 34.50 -20.68 -8.50
CA ARG A 295 35.83 -20.56 -9.10
C ARG A 295 35.77 -21.01 -10.56
N PRO A 296 35.89 -20.09 -11.55
CA PRO A 296 35.72 -20.43 -12.96
C PRO A 296 36.78 -21.39 -13.51
N PHE A 297 37.98 -21.40 -12.93
CA PHE A 297 39.17 -22.09 -13.45
C PHE A 297 39.67 -23.22 -12.53
N ASP A 298 38.88 -23.66 -11.56
CA ASP A 298 39.26 -24.75 -10.64
C ASP A 298 38.56 -26.05 -11.07
N GLY A 299 39.28 -27.12 -11.38
CA GLY A 299 38.73 -28.32 -12.05
C GLY A 299 37.51 -28.98 -11.39
N GLN A 300 37.35 -28.85 -10.06
CA GLN A 300 36.17 -29.36 -9.34
C GLN A 300 34.98 -28.38 -9.32
N SER A 301 35.22 -27.07 -9.46
CA SER A 301 34.20 -26.00 -9.50
C SER A 301 33.89 -25.52 -10.92
N ALA A 302 34.79 -25.70 -11.88
CA ALA A 302 34.67 -25.34 -13.29
C ALA A 302 33.64 -26.23 -14.01
N SER A 303 33.37 -27.43 -13.48
CA SER A 303 32.26 -28.29 -13.95
C SER A 303 30.88 -27.68 -13.69
N LYS A 304 30.76 -26.69 -12.80
CA LYS A 304 29.53 -25.92 -12.59
C LYS A 304 29.74 -24.53 -13.15
N SER A 305 29.29 -24.34 -14.39
CA SER A 305 29.13 -23.01 -14.94
C SER A 305 28.33 -22.14 -13.96
N CYS A 306 28.67 -20.85 -13.82
CA CYS A 306 27.94 -19.94 -12.92
C CYS A 306 26.45 -19.87 -13.26
N MET A 307 26.06 -20.18 -14.50
CA MET A 307 24.65 -20.22 -14.92
C MET A 307 23.95 -21.54 -14.58
N ALA A 308 24.69 -22.56 -14.14
CA ALA A 308 24.09 -23.76 -13.53
C ALA A 308 23.81 -23.55 -12.03
N MET A 309 24.08 -22.36 -11.49
CA MET A 309 23.76 -22.04 -10.10
C MET A 309 22.29 -21.64 -9.97
N PRO A 310 21.66 -21.90 -8.80
CA PRO A 310 20.24 -21.64 -8.59
C PRO A 310 19.81 -20.20 -8.85
N TRP A 311 20.71 -19.23 -8.65
CA TRP A 311 20.40 -17.82 -8.89
C TRP A 311 20.10 -17.50 -10.36
N PHE A 312 20.68 -18.25 -11.31
CA PHE A 312 20.47 -17.99 -12.73
C PHE A 312 19.07 -18.41 -13.16
N GLU A 313 18.68 -19.66 -12.85
CA GLU A 313 17.34 -20.18 -13.09
C GLU A 313 16.29 -19.33 -12.39
N ALA A 314 16.54 -18.91 -11.15
CA ALA A 314 15.62 -18.07 -10.41
C ALA A 314 15.39 -16.70 -11.08
N ILE A 315 16.39 -16.09 -11.75
CA ILE A 315 16.18 -14.84 -12.50
C ILE A 315 15.46 -15.11 -13.83
N GLU A 316 15.76 -16.21 -14.52
CA GLU A 316 15.09 -16.58 -15.79
C GLU A 316 13.63 -16.97 -15.58
N ALA A 317 13.33 -17.71 -14.52
CA ALA A 317 11.99 -18.15 -14.17
C ALA A 317 11.12 -17.01 -13.61
N ALA A 318 11.75 -15.91 -13.19
CA ALA A 318 11.00 -14.80 -12.65
C ALA A 318 10.23 -14.07 -13.77
N GLY A 319 8.92 -13.94 -13.59
CA GLY A 319 7.99 -13.33 -14.56
C GLY A 319 8.14 -11.81 -14.73
N TYR A 320 9.34 -11.25 -14.54
CA TYR A 320 9.61 -9.83 -14.70
C TYR A 320 9.59 -9.43 -16.17
N THR A 321 9.00 -8.27 -16.47
CA THR A 321 8.97 -7.66 -17.81
C THR A 321 10.36 -7.45 -18.41
N GLU A 322 11.38 -7.30 -17.56
CA GLU A 322 12.77 -7.02 -17.94
C GLU A 322 13.79 -8.06 -17.47
N ALA A 323 13.40 -9.32 -17.24
CA ALA A 323 14.32 -10.38 -16.76
C ALA A 323 15.65 -10.45 -17.57
N LYS A 324 15.58 -10.28 -18.89
CA LYS A 324 16.77 -10.21 -19.77
C LYS A 324 17.68 -9.02 -19.44
N ALA A 325 17.15 -7.85 -19.12
CA ALA A 325 17.92 -6.66 -18.78
C ALA A 325 18.53 -6.74 -17.37
N VAL A 326 17.80 -7.34 -16.42
CA VAL A 326 18.30 -7.66 -15.08
C VAL A 326 19.47 -8.62 -15.19
N MET A 327 19.27 -9.74 -15.89
CA MET A 327 20.33 -10.73 -16.14
C MET A 327 21.54 -10.08 -16.83
N ALA A 328 21.31 -9.27 -17.87
CA ALA A 328 22.40 -8.58 -18.56
C ALA A 328 23.19 -7.64 -17.64
N THR A 329 22.52 -7.00 -16.68
CA THR A 329 23.15 -6.13 -15.68
C THR A 329 23.97 -6.94 -14.69
N VAL A 330 23.41 -8.03 -14.16
CA VAL A 330 24.10 -8.96 -13.25
C VAL A 330 25.34 -9.54 -13.93
N LEU A 331 25.22 -10.11 -15.13
CA LEU A 331 26.35 -10.66 -15.87
C LEU A 331 27.48 -9.64 -16.06
N ARG A 332 27.13 -8.41 -16.44
CA ARG A 332 28.09 -7.35 -16.72
C ARG A 332 28.73 -6.77 -15.46
N LYS A 333 27.95 -6.55 -14.40
CA LYS A 333 28.38 -5.81 -13.21
C LYS A 333 28.81 -6.68 -12.04
N THR A 334 28.34 -7.92 -11.94
CA THR A 334 28.69 -8.85 -10.84
C THR A 334 29.53 -10.02 -11.32
N VAL A 335 29.07 -10.77 -12.32
CA VAL A 335 29.76 -12.00 -12.73
C VAL A 335 31.11 -11.69 -13.36
N LEU A 336 31.14 -10.78 -14.34
CA LEU A 336 32.35 -10.49 -15.10
C LEU A 336 33.50 -9.93 -14.24
N PRO A 337 33.29 -8.97 -13.31
CA PRO A 337 34.36 -8.49 -12.43
C PRO A 337 34.92 -9.55 -11.47
N GLN A 338 34.19 -10.64 -11.22
CA GLN A 338 34.63 -11.75 -10.37
C GLN A 338 35.43 -12.81 -11.16
N VAL A 339 35.58 -12.66 -12.48
CA VAL A 339 36.41 -13.53 -13.31
C VAL A 339 37.86 -13.05 -13.27
N HIS A 340 38.68 -13.80 -12.54
CA HIS A 340 40.11 -13.55 -12.41
C HIS A 340 40.89 -14.19 -13.56
N PHE A 341 41.02 -13.48 -14.69
CA PHE A 341 41.72 -13.97 -15.90
C PHE A 341 43.22 -14.26 -15.70
N ASN A 342 43.83 -13.81 -14.61
CA ASN A 342 45.19 -14.20 -14.25
C ASN A 342 45.32 -15.70 -13.89
N ALA A 343 44.22 -16.35 -13.48
CA ALA A 343 44.15 -17.79 -13.27
C ALA A 343 43.73 -18.56 -14.54
N TYR A 344 43.52 -17.88 -15.66
CA TYR A 344 43.22 -18.53 -16.94
C TYR A 344 44.46 -19.22 -17.50
N LEU A 345 44.29 -20.47 -17.94
CA LEU A 345 45.35 -21.29 -18.51
C LEU A 345 44.96 -21.62 -19.96
N PRO A 346 45.55 -20.94 -20.96
CA PRO A 346 45.15 -21.09 -22.37
C PRO A 346 45.33 -22.51 -22.93
N TYR A 347 46.21 -23.31 -22.31
CA TYR A 347 46.53 -24.68 -22.72
C TYR A 347 45.62 -25.73 -22.05
N MET A 348 44.69 -25.32 -21.19
CA MET A 348 43.66 -26.19 -20.62
C MET A 348 42.39 -26.09 -21.49
N ASP A 349 41.98 -27.22 -22.07
CA ASP A 349 40.78 -27.29 -22.91
C ASP A 349 39.52 -26.86 -22.16
N THR A 350 39.42 -27.21 -20.88
CA THR A 350 38.30 -26.84 -20.00
C THR A 350 38.17 -25.33 -19.80
N HIS A 351 39.27 -24.62 -19.57
CA HIS A 351 39.26 -23.17 -19.38
C HIS A 351 38.88 -22.47 -20.69
N THR A 352 39.40 -22.98 -21.80
CA THR A 352 39.13 -22.43 -23.14
C THR A 352 37.67 -22.63 -23.54
N GLN A 353 37.09 -23.82 -23.33
CA GLN A 353 35.67 -24.08 -23.59
C GLN A 353 34.77 -23.20 -22.73
N TRP A 354 35.07 -23.09 -21.44
CA TRP A 354 34.32 -22.21 -20.54
C TRP A 354 34.32 -20.74 -21.00
N LEU A 355 35.47 -20.24 -21.47
CA LEU A 355 35.57 -18.87 -21.97
C LEU A 355 34.72 -18.67 -23.24
N LEU A 356 34.68 -19.67 -24.12
CA LEU A 356 33.84 -19.64 -25.32
C LEU A 356 32.35 -19.64 -24.95
N ASP A 357 31.94 -20.44 -23.97
CA ASP A 357 30.57 -20.48 -23.46
C ASP A 357 30.17 -19.13 -22.85
N LEU A 358 31.03 -18.54 -22.02
CA LEU A 358 30.81 -17.21 -21.45
C LEU A 358 30.62 -16.16 -22.56
N ILE A 359 31.46 -16.18 -23.61
CA ILE A 359 31.35 -15.23 -24.72
C ILE A 359 30.06 -15.45 -25.53
N ALA A 360 29.65 -16.71 -25.75
CA ALA A 360 28.40 -17.02 -26.42
C ALA A 360 27.20 -16.45 -25.64
N TRP A 361 27.22 -16.54 -24.32
CA TRP A 361 26.16 -16.03 -23.46
C TRP A 361 26.14 -14.52 -23.33
N LEU A 362 27.31 -13.89 -23.21
CA LEU A 362 27.39 -12.42 -23.27
C LEU A 362 26.77 -11.89 -24.57
N LYS A 363 26.90 -12.61 -25.69
CA LYS A 363 26.21 -12.26 -26.94
C LYS A 363 24.70 -12.45 -26.87
N GLU A 364 24.20 -13.52 -26.26
CA GLU A 364 22.76 -13.78 -26.11
C GLU A 364 22.05 -12.65 -25.33
N TYR A 365 22.74 -12.11 -24.32
CA TYR A 365 22.27 -10.99 -23.50
C TYR A 365 22.65 -9.60 -24.06
N ASP A 366 23.09 -9.52 -25.33
CA ASP A 366 23.49 -8.27 -26.01
C ASP A 366 24.60 -7.49 -25.27
N ILE A 367 25.38 -8.18 -24.42
CA ILE A 367 26.56 -7.64 -23.75
C ILE A 367 27.73 -7.74 -24.72
N VAL A 368 27.84 -6.76 -25.61
CA VAL A 368 28.99 -6.65 -26.50
C VAL A 368 30.19 -6.15 -25.68
N PRO A 369 31.31 -6.90 -25.61
CA PRO A 369 32.56 -6.35 -25.12
C PRO A 369 32.90 -5.16 -26.01
N LYS A 370 32.85 -3.93 -25.46
CA LYS A 370 33.32 -2.75 -26.21
C LYS A 370 34.76 -3.05 -26.60
N ARG A 371 35.05 -3.11 -27.90
CA ARG A 371 36.43 -3.19 -28.39
C ARG A 371 37.24 -2.16 -27.62
N PHE A 372 38.37 -2.57 -27.04
CA PHE A 372 39.43 -1.64 -26.69
C PHE A 372 39.82 -0.94 -27.99
N VAL A 373 39.23 0.24 -28.23
CA VAL A 373 39.75 1.16 -29.22
C VAL A 373 41.01 1.69 -28.58
N VAL A 374 42.13 1.01 -28.83
CA VAL A 374 43.45 1.60 -28.65
C VAL A 374 43.43 2.82 -29.57
N GLY A 375 43.37 4.00 -28.96
CA GLY A 375 43.43 5.27 -29.68
C GLY A 375 44.72 5.33 -30.50
N PRO A 376 44.70 6.00 -31.66
CA PRO A 376 45.85 6.09 -32.57
C PRO A 376 47.08 6.72 -31.93
#